data_AF-X1LRL7-F1
#
_entry.id   AF-X1LRL7-F1
#
_cell.length_a   1.000
_cell.length_b   1.000
_cell.length_c   1.000
_cell.angle_alpha   90.00
_cell.angle_beta   90.00
_cell.angle_gamma   90.00
#
_symmetry.space_group_name_H-M   'P 1'
#
loop_
_entity.id
_entity.type
_entity.pdbx_description
1 polymer ?
#
loop_
_entity_poly.entity_id
_entity_poly.type
_entity_poly.pdbx_seq_one_letter_code
_entity_poly.pdbx_strand_id
1 'polypeptide(L)' 'MEQAKTITSMMEENRVFSPPQELSRNAYIKSLDEYQKIYQKSVEDPEAFWGEAAEQLDWYKKWDKVLVEDFKEGKHQIST' A
#
# COMPACT_ATOMS: atom_id res chain seq x y z
N MET A 1 -27.97 27.09 -6.33
CA MET A 1 -27.90 25.74 -6.90
C MET A 1 -27.33 24.84 -5.81
N GLU A 2 -28.25 24.36 -5.00
CA GLU A 2 -28.07 23.35 -3.96
C GLU A 2 -28.34 21.99 -4.62
N GLN A 3 -27.75 20.90 -4.09
CA GLN A 3 -27.91 19.46 -4.46
C GLN A 3 -26.59 18.78 -4.92
N ALA A 4 -25.68 18.51 -3.97
CA ALA A 4 -24.70 17.42 -4.09
C ALA A 4 -24.18 16.89 -2.73
N LYS A 5 -24.92 17.11 -1.61
CA LYS A 5 -24.58 16.58 -0.27
C LYS A 5 -25.74 15.82 0.39
N THR A 6 -26.70 15.32 -0.38
CA THR A 6 -27.98 14.86 0.18
C THR A 6 -28.06 13.33 0.35
N ILE A 7 -27.12 12.53 -0.19
CA ILE A 7 -27.24 11.05 -0.15
C ILE A 7 -26.10 10.35 0.61
N THR A 8 -24.98 11.00 0.90
CA THR A 8 -23.84 10.32 1.59
C THR A 8 -24.00 10.22 3.11
N SER A 9 -24.91 10.98 3.73
CA SER A 9 -24.99 11.13 5.19
C SER A 9 -26.06 10.24 5.86
N MET A 10 -26.12 8.97 5.46
CA MET A 10 -26.87 7.92 6.20
C MET A 10 -26.08 6.62 6.19
N MET A 11 -24.88 6.64 6.78
CA MET A 11 -24.07 5.48 7.27
C MET A 11 -22.60 5.92 7.47
N GLU A 12 -22.36 7.02 8.21
CA GLU A 12 -20.99 7.32 8.68
C GLU A 12 -20.69 6.46 9.92
N GLU A 13 -20.49 5.17 9.68
CA GLU A 13 -20.12 4.22 10.71
C GLU A 13 -18.60 4.22 10.94
N ASN A 14 -18.14 5.03 11.90
CA ASN A 14 -16.72 5.14 12.29
C ASN A 14 -16.24 4.00 13.22
N ARG A 15 -16.84 2.81 13.13
CA ARG A 15 -16.44 1.68 13.99
C ARG A 15 -15.10 1.12 13.52
N VAL A 16 -14.13 1.11 14.42
CA VAL A 16 -12.83 0.47 14.20
C VAL A 16 -12.87 -0.94 14.79
N PHE A 17 -12.62 -1.94 13.97
CA PHE A 17 -12.54 -3.35 14.39
C PHE A 17 -11.07 -3.80 14.40
N SER A 18 -10.47 -3.82 15.59
CA SER A 18 -9.11 -4.33 15.75
C SER A 18 -9.07 -5.85 15.54
N PRO A 19 -7.99 -6.38 14.94
CA PRO A 19 -7.84 -7.83 14.78
C PRO A 19 -7.81 -8.52 16.15
N PRO A 20 -8.35 -9.75 16.26
CA PRO A 20 -8.21 -10.56 17.47
C PRO A 20 -6.74 -10.74 17.86
N GLN A 21 -6.44 -10.77 19.15
CA GLN A 21 -5.06 -10.79 19.64
C GLN A 21 -4.28 -12.05 19.18
N GLU A 22 -4.96 -13.18 19.05
CA GLU A 22 -4.35 -14.43 18.54
C GLU A 22 -3.96 -14.32 17.06
N LEU A 23 -4.76 -13.60 16.26
CA LEU A 23 -4.45 -13.35 14.84
C LEU A 23 -3.23 -12.43 14.72
N SER A 24 -3.25 -11.30 15.44
CA SER A 24 -2.16 -10.31 15.43
C SER A 24 -0.82 -10.91 15.87
N ARG A 25 -0.81 -11.85 16.82
CA ARG A 25 0.42 -12.53 17.28
C ARG A 25 1.07 -13.42 16.23
N ASN A 26 0.26 -14.09 15.41
CA ASN A 26 0.72 -15.05 14.38
C ASN A 26 0.88 -14.41 12.99
N ALA A 27 0.47 -13.17 12.81
CA ALA A 27 0.62 -12.44 11.56
C ALA A 27 2.08 -12.06 11.29
N TYR A 28 2.44 -11.96 10.01
CA TYR A 28 3.73 -11.42 9.59
C TYR A 28 3.91 -9.95 9.96
N ILE A 29 2.79 -9.20 10.05
CA ILE A 29 2.76 -7.83 10.51
C ILE A 29 1.79 -7.74 11.69
N LYS A 30 2.31 -7.40 12.86
CA LYS A 30 1.60 -7.56 14.14
C LYS A 30 0.80 -6.33 14.53
N SER A 31 1.20 -5.17 14.04
CA SER A 31 0.62 -3.87 14.43
C SER A 31 0.58 -2.90 13.25
N LEU A 32 -0.33 -1.94 13.35
CA LEU A 32 -0.48 -0.89 12.34
C LEU A 32 0.75 0.03 12.27
N ASP A 33 1.44 0.27 13.39
CA ASP A 33 2.74 0.97 13.42
C ASP A 33 3.84 0.21 12.65
N GLU A 34 3.89 -1.11 12.81
CA GLU A 34 4.85 -1.96 12.09
C GLU A 34 4.57 -1.94 10.58
N TYR A 35 3.29 -2.04 10.20
CA TYR A 35 2.86 -1.84 8.82
C TYR A 35 3.31 -0.48 8.27
N GLN A 36 3.08 0.62 9.01
CA GLN A 36 3.45 1.96 8.55
C GLN A 36 4.94 2.11 8.31
N LYS A 37 5.79 1.54 9.18
CA LYS A 37 7.25 1.56 9.01
C LYS A 37 7.70 0.79 7.77
N ILE A 38 7.15 -0.41 7.57
CA ILE A 38 7.44 -1.24 6.40
C ILE A 38 6.97 -0.53 5.12
N TYR A 39 5.77 0.01 5.15
CA TYR A 39 5.19 0.76 4.05
C TYR A 39 6.04 1.99 3.70
N GLN A 40 6.45 2.76 4.70
CA GLN A 40 7.30 3.93 4.50
C GLN A 40 8.64 3.52 3.85
N LYS A 41 9.30 2.46 4.32
CA LYS A 41 10.51 1.91 3.67
C LYS A 41 10.25 1.53 2.20
N SER A 42 9.10 0.91 1.92
CA SER A 42 8.74 0.49 0.55
C SER A 42 8.53 1.65 -0.43
N VAL A 43 8.20 2.84 0.08
CA VAL A 43 7.97 4.05 -0.72
C VAL A 43 9.23 4.92 -0.79
N GLU A 44 9.98 5.03 0.30
CA GLU A 44 11.20 5.85 0.37
C GLU A 44 12.38 5.19 -0.37
N ASP A 45 12.51 3.87 -0.29
CA ASP A 45 13.56 3.12 -0.98
C ASP A 45 13.00 1.84 -1.64
N PRO A 46 12.25 1.99 -2.74
CA PRO A 46 11.55 0.88 -3.38
C PRO A 46 12.54 -0.14 -3.98
N GLU A 47 13.70 0.29 -4.45
CA GLU A 47 14.69 -0.61 -5.04
C GLU A 47 15.32 -1.55 -4.00
N ALA A 48 15.73 -1.06 -2.84
CA ALA A 48 16.25 -1.94 -1.80
C ALA A 48 15.13 -2.82 -1.22
N PHE A 49 13.95 -2.24 -0.99
CA PHE A 49 12.82 -2.98 -0.41
C PHE A 49 12.36 -4.14 -1.29
N TRP A 50 12.05 -3.87 -2.56
CA TRP A 50 11.57 -4.91 -3.48
C TRP A 50 12.70 -5.85 -3.93
N GLY A 51 13.94 -5.38 -3.95
CA GLY A 51 15.10 -6.22 -4.23
C GLY A 51 15.27 -7.30 -3.16
N GLU A 52 15.27 -6.90 -1.88
CA GLU A 52 15.36 -7.81 -0.73
C GLU A 52 14.18 -8.80 -0.70
N ALA A 53 12.96 -8.31 -0.94
CA ALA A 53 11.77 -9.17 -0.99
C ALA A 53 11.86 -10.21 -2.13
N ALA A 54 12.36 -9.82 -3.29
CA ALA A 54 12.49 -10.70 -4.45
C ALA A 54 13.60 -11.76 -4.27
N GLU A 55 14.58 -11.57 -3.38
CA GLU A 55 15.60 -12.57 -3.08
C GLU A 55 15.06 -13.83 -2.41
N GLN A 56 13.86 -13.76 -1.82
CA GLN A 56 13.20 -14.92 -1.19
C GLN A 56 12.66 -15.94 -2.20
N LEU A 57 12.68 -15.61 -3.50
CA LEU A 57 12.20 -16.48 -4.57
C LEU A 57 13.38 -17.20 -5.25
N ASP A 58 13.14 -18.41 -5.74
CA ASP A 58 14.12 -19.15 -6.55
C ASP A 58 14.09 -18.68 -8.00
N TRP A 59 15.15 -17.98 -8.41
CA TRP A 59 15.29 -17.45 -9.77
C TRP A 59 16.18 -18.34 -10.63
N TYR A 60 15.69 -18.69 -11.82
CA TYR A 60 16.54 -19.27 -12.87
C TYR A 60 17.59 -18.28 -13.36
N LYS A 61 17.25 -16.98 -13.41
CA LYS A 61 18.16 -15.86 -13.67
C LYS A 61 17.66 -14.62 -12.91
N LYS A 62 18.55 -13.99 -12.14
CA LYS A 62 18.24 -12.73 -11.42
C LYS A 62 18.03 -11.56 -12.39
N TRP A 63 17.28 -10.57 -11.94
CA TRP A 63 17.02 -9.33 -12.67
C TRP A 63 18.24 -8.40 -12.66
N ASP A 64 18.35 -7.55 -13.69
CA ASP A 64 19.42 -6.53 -13.79
C ASP A 64 19.03 -5.20 -13.14
N LYS A 65 17.74 -4.90 -13.03
CA LYS A 65 17.18 -3.71 -12.35
C LYS A 65 15.95 -4.09 -11.53
N VAL A 66 15.88 -3.62 -10.29
CA VAL A 66 14.74 -3.91 -9.38
C VAL A 66 13.52 -3.11 -9.80
N LEU A 67 13.71 -1.81 -10.03
CA LEU A 67 12.64 -0.88 -10.43
C LEU A 67 13.02 -0.22 -11.76
N VAL A 68 12.03 -0.06 -12.64
CA VAL A 68 12.13 0.78 -13.83
C VAL A 68 10.97 1.76 -13.78
N GLU A 69 11.27 3.02 -13.49
CA GLU A 69 10.28 4.09 -13.38
C GLU A 69 10.03 4.71 -14.76
N ASP A 70 8.86 4.47 -15.36
CA ASP A 70 8.39 5.21 -16.53
C ASP A 70 7.20 6.09 -16.15
N PHE A 71 7.47 7.32 -15.71
CA PHE A 71 6.45 8.33 -15.41
C PHE A 71 6.12 9.23 -16.61
N LYS A 72 6.51 8.84 -17.83
CA LYS A 72 6.45 9.75 -19.00
C LYS A 72 5.04 10.10 -19.47
N GLU A 73 4.01 9.34 -19.07
CA GLU A 73 2.62 9.57 -19.54
C GLU A 73 1.58 9.72 -18.41
N GLY A 74 1.97 10.23 -17.24
CA GLY A 74 1.05 10.64 -16.18
C GLY A 74 0.27 11.92 -16.49
N LYS A 75 -0.25 12.11 -17.70
CA LYS A 75 -1.17 13.23 -18.02
C LYS A 75 -2.57 12.86 -17.60
N HIS A 76 -2.89 13.08 -16.32
CA HIS A 76 -4.27 13.09 -15.84
C HIS A 76 -4.98 14.32 -16.42
N GLN A 77 -5.47 14.22 -17.65
CA GLN A 77 -6.37 15.22 -18.22
C GLN A 77 -7.77 14.90 -17.71
N ILE A 78 -8.17 15.56 -16.62
CA ILE A 78 -9.58 15.64 -16.24
C ILE A 78 -10.24 16.50 -17.32
N SER A 79 -10.86 15.88 -18.31
CA SER A 79 -11.75 16.62 -19.20
C SER A 79 -12.96 17.00 -18.35
N THR A 80 -13.06 18.31 -18.06
CA THR A 80 -14.30 18.92 -17.59
C THR A 80 -15.31 18.94 -18.72
#